data_AF-A0AAC8VI64-F1
#
_entry.id   AF-A0AAC8VI64-F1
#
_cell.length_a   1.000
_cell.length_b   1.000
_cell.length_c   1.000
_cell.angle_alpha   90.00
_cell.angle_beta   90.00
_cell.angle_gamma   90.00
#
_symmetry.space_group_name_H-M   'P 1'
#
loop_
_entity.id
_entity.type
_entity.pdbx_description
1 polymer ?
#
loop_
_entity_poly.entity_id
_entity_poly.type
_entity_poly.pdbx_seq_one_letter_code
_entity_poly.pdbx_strand_id
1 'polypeptide(L)'
;MLSTPWLAAKEFANTEPNMFGIGFITWKLEQVPELLDLAIKHQPRAIMLSFGDVKPFASKIKDAGITLITQVQTVKQAIYDKEQGADIIVAQGSEAGGHGANRGTTPVVAAGGICDGRGIAASMMLGAQGVLLGTLFCASLEANGIEAAKKLLIESNGDQTIRSELFDIVDGYDWPKPYSARAIKNKFSEQ
;
A
#
# COMPACT_ATOMS: atom_id res chain seq x y z
N MET A 1 -22.44 13.73 -5.72
CA MET A 1 -22.72 12.56 -4.87
C MET A 1 -22.33 11.33 -5.67
N LEU A 2 -21.07 10.91 -5.58
CA LEU A 2 -20.61 9.65 -6.16
C LEU A 2 -21.27 8.53 -5.35
N SER A 3 -22.47 8.12 -5.76
CA SER A 3 -23.01 6.88 -5.21
C SER A 3 -22.09 5.78 -5.73
N THR A 4 -21.48 5.04 -4.80
CA THR A 4 -20.77 3.79 -5.07
C THR A 4 -21.59 2.60 -4.56
N PRO A 5 -22.84 2.37 -5.03
CA PRO A 5 -23.68 1.29 -4.49
C PRO A 5 -23.02 -0.08 -4.65
N TRP A 6 -22.17 -0.24 -5.66
CA TRP A 6 -21.49 -1.51 -5.95
C TRP A 6 -20.45 -1.88 -4.87
N LEU A 7 -19.69 -0.91 -4.33
CA LEU A 7 -18.69 -1.13 -3.28
C LEU A 7 -19.37 -1.56 -1.98
N ALA A 8 -20.43 -0.84 -1.59
CA ALA A 8 -21.21 -1.15 -0.40
C ALA A 8 -21.93 -2.50 -0.51
N ALA A 9 -22.54 -2.80 -1.66
CA ALA A 9 -23.35 -3.99 -1.84
C ALA A 9 -22.55 -5.29 -2.06
N LYS A 10 -21.31 -5.22 -2.56
CA LYS A 10 -20.55 -6.42 -2.96
C LYS A 10 -19.38 -6.74 -2.04
N GLU A 11 -18.64 -5.73 -1.58
CA GLU A 11 -17.41 -5.93 -0.79
C GLU A 11 -17.65 -5.82 0.72
N PHE A 12 -18.47 -4.87 1.16
CA PHE A 12 -18.76 -4.70 2.60
C PHE A 12 -19.94 -5.54 3.11
N ALA A 13 -20.83 -6.02 2.23
CA ALA A 13 -22.01 -6.77 2.63
C ALA A 13 -21.68 -8.11 3.32
N ASN A 14 -20.50 -8.69 3.05
CA ASN A 14 -20.05 -9.97 3.61
C ASN A 14 -18.97 -9.82 4.69
N THR A 15 -18.67 -8.59 5.12
CA THR A 15 -17.57 -8.34 6.04
C THR A 15 -18.11 -7.72 7.32
N GLU A 16 -17.86 -8.36 8.46
CA GLU A 16 -18.23 -7.79 9.75
C GLU A 16 -17.46 -6.47 10.00
N PRO A 17 -18.11 -5.47 10.61
CA PRO A 17 -17.42 -4.28 11.08
C PRO A 17 -16.17 -4.65 11.91
N ASN A 18 -15.10 -3.88 11.82
CA ASN A 18 -13.82 -4.11 12.51
C ASN A 18 -13.05 -5.39 12.11
N MET A 19 -13.40 -6.08 11.02
CA MET A 19 -12.64 -7.25 10.53
C MET A 19 -11.78 -6.98 9.29
N PHE A 20 -11.75 -5.73 8.81
CA PHE A 20 -11.00 -5.33 7.62
C PHE A 20 -10.32 -3.97 7.80
N GLY A 21 -9.36 -3.67 6.93
CA GLY A 21 -8.75 -2.36 6.80
C GLY A 21 -9.08 -1.71 5.46
N ILE A 22 -8.99 -0.38 5.39
CA ILE A 22 -9.11 0.38 4.14
C ILE A 22 -7.81 1.12 3.87
N GLY A 23 -7.26 1.00 2.66
CA GLY A 23 -6.05 1.71 2.24
C GLY A 23 -6.37 2.86 1.29
N PHE A 24 -5.66 3.98 1.44
CA PHE A 24 -5.71 5.11 0.54
C PHE A 24 -4.32 5.46 0.00
N ILE A 25 -4.30 5.85 -1.27
CA ILE A 25 -3.23 6.67 -1.83
C ILE A 25 -3.55 8.12 -1.42
N THR A 26 -2.79 8.63 -0.45
CA THR A 26 -3.09 9.87 0.29
C THR A 26 -3.16 11.08 -0.63
N TRP A 27 -2.20 11.26 -1.54
CA TRP A 27 -2.25 12.37 -2.49
C TRP A 27 -3.51 12.36 -3.38
N LYS A 28 -4.08 11.17 -3.63
CA LYS A 28 -5.33 11.04 -4.38
C LYS A 28 -6.55 11.28 -3.50
N LEU A 29 -6.50 10.83 -2.24
CA LEU A 29 -7.53 11.12 -1.24
C LEU A 29 -7.68 12.62 -1.00
N GLU A 30 -6.59 13.39 -1.04
CA GLU A 30 -6.64 14.86 -0.96
C GLU A 30 -7.52 15.51 -2.03
N GLN A 31 -7.67 14.87 -3.19
CA GLN A 31 -8.53 15.37 -4.27
C GLN A 31 -10.01 15.07 -4.02
N VAL A 32 -10.33 14.07 -3.19
CA VAL A 32 -11.69 13.60 -2.91
C VAL A 32 -11.82 13.19 -1.41
N PRO A 33 -11.64 14.13 -0.47
CA PRO A 33 -11.51 13.84 0.96
C PRO A 33 -12.77 13.24 1.58
N GLU A 34 -13.94 13.39 0.96
CA GLU A 34 -15.20 12.79 1.41
C GLU A 34 -15.19 11.25 1.36
N LEU A 35 -14.26 10.64 0.61
CA LEU A 35 -14.09 9.19 0.63
C LEU A 35 -13.63 8.69 2.01
N LEU A 36 -12.94 9.53 2.77
CA LEU A 36 -12.56 9.19 4.14
C LEU A 36 -13.81 9.09 5.04
N ASP A 37 -14.78 9.99 4.90
CA ASP A 37 -16.04 9.91 5.64
C ASP A 37 -16.80 8.62 5.35
N LEU A 38 -16.84 8.24 4.07
CA LEU A 38 -17.45 6.99 3.65
C LEU A 38 -16.74 5.79 4.26
N ALA A 39 -15.41 5.76 4.25
CA ALA A 39 -14.63 4.70 4.87
C ALA A 39 -14.88 4.60 6.38
N ILE A 40 -14.85 5.72 7.10
CA ILE A 40 -15.09 5.76 8.55
C ILE A 40 -16.49 5.23 8.89
N LYS A 41 -17.51 5.55 8.09
CA LYS A 41 -18.88 5.07 8.29
C LYS A 41 -18.98 3.54 8.28
N HIS A 42 -18.09 2.85 7.56
CA HIS A 42 -18.03 1.39 7.51
C HIS A 42 -17.24 0.76 8.67
N GLN A 43 -16.72 1.56 9.59
CA GLN A 43 -16.04 1.11 10.82
C GLN A 43 -14.92 0.07 10.53
N PRO A 44 -13.95 0.38 9.67
CA PRO A 44 -12.80 -0.48 9.47
C PRO A 44 -11.98 -0.57 10.76
N ARG A 45 -11.29 -1.70 10.95
CA ARG A 45 -10.35 -1.86 12.07
C ARG A 45 -9.19 -0.89 11.97
N ALA A 46 -8.74 -0.64 10.74
CA ALA A 46 -7.60 0.21 10.46
C ALA A 46 -7.79 0.97 9.15
N ILE A 47 -7.22 2.17 9.07
CA ILE A 47 -7.05 2.91 7.83
C ILE A 47 -5.56 3.07 7.57
N MET A 48 -5.13 2.71 6.35
CA MET A 48 -3.76 2.87 5.90
C MET A 48 -3.65 4.06 4.94
N LEU A 49 -2.76 5.00 5.27
CA LEU A 49 -2.41 6.14 4.41
C LEU A 49 -1.03 5.92 3.79
N SER A 50 -0.93 6.05 2.47
CA SER A 50 0.31 5.83 1.71
C SER A 50 0.55 6.96 0.71
N PHE A 51 1.82 7.34 0.51
CA PHE A 51 2.22 8.30 -0.53
C PHE A 51 1.53 9.69 -0.42
N GLY A 52 1.76 10.43 0.65
CA GLY A 52 1.24 11.80 0.79
C GLY A 52 1.34 12.32 2.22
N ASP A 53 0.83 13.52 2.49
CA ASP A 53 0.81 14.08 3.85
C ASP A 53 -0.35 13.49 4.65
N VAL A 54 -0.05 12.87 5.79
CA VAL A 54 -1.06 12.23 6.65
C VAL A 54 -1.82 13.24 7.51
N LYS A 55 -1.24 14.42 7.73
CA LYS A 55 -1.76 15.43 8.66
C LYS A 55 -3.21 15.86 8.40
N PRO A 56 -3.69 16.05 7.16
CA PRO A 56 -5.07 16.44 6.92
C PRO A 56 -6.11 15.42 7.38
N PHE A 57 -5.71 14.16 7.55
CA PHE A 57 -6.63 13.03 7.78
C PHE A 57 -6.44 12.36 9.14
N ALA A 58 -5.25 12.48 9.73
CA ALA A 58 -4.85 11.71 10.91
C ALA A 58 -5.82 11.93 12.08
N SER A 59 -6.10 13.19 12.48
CA SER A 59 -6.99 13.47 13.62
C SER A 59 -8.37 12.84 13.44
N LYS A 60 -8.96 12.96 12.24
CA LYS A 60 -10.28 12.42 11.93
C LYS A 60 -10.33 10.89 12.05
N ILE A 61 -9.29 10.18 11.63
CA ILE A 61 -9.18 8.72 11.77
C ILE A 61 -9.06 8.34 13.25
N LYS A 62 -8.22 9.08 14.00
CA LYS A 62 -7.98 8.86 15.43
C LYS A 62 -9.21 9.14 16.29
N ASP A 63 -9.93 10.22 16.00
CA ASP A 63 -11.17 10.62 16.68
C ASP A 63 -12.29 9.59 16.46
N ALA A 64 -12.26 8.87 15.33
CA ALA A 64 -13.17 7.76 15.05
C ALA A 64 -12.78 6.44 15.77
N GLY A 65 -11.68 6.42 16.52
CA GLY A 65 -11.19 5.22 17.22
C GLY A 65 -10.59 4.15 16.31
N ILE A 66 -10.25 4.51 15.07
CA ILE A 66 -9.70 3.59 14.06
C ILE A 66 -8.16 3.60 14.14
N THR A 67 -7.54 2.43 14.00
CA THR A 67 -6.07 2.33 13.96
C THR A 67 -5.51 3.01 12.71
N LEU A 68 -4.60 3.96 12.89
CA LEU A 68 -3.93 4.65 11.80
C LEU A 68 -2.62 3.95 11.44
N ILE A 69 -2.58 3.38 10.24
CA ILE A 69 -1.37 2.81 9.64
C ILE A 69 -0.81 3.82 8.64
N THR A 70 0.49 4.09 8.65
CA THR A 70 1.13 4.93 7.64
C THR A 70 2.24 4.18 6.92
N GLN A 71 2.43 4.48 5.63
CA GLN A 71 3.53 3.94 4.84
C GLN A 71 4.55 5.02 4.52
N VAL A 72 5.80 4.75 4.85
CA VAL A 72 6.91 5.70 4.74
C VAL A 72 8.08 5.13 3.95
N GLN A 73 8.87 6.02 3.36
CA GLN A 73 10.08 5.71 2.60
C GLN A 73 11.35 6.30 3.24
N THR A 74 11.19 7.13 4.28
CA THR A 74 12.31 7.76 5.00
C THR A 74 12.08 7.78 6.51
N VAL A 75 13.16 7.78 7.29
CA VAL A 75 13.09 7.92 8.76
C VAL A 75 12.46 9.25 9.16
N LYS A 76 12.70 10.31 8.37
CA LYS A 76 12.08 11.63 8.59
C LYS A 76 10.55 11.55 8.50
N GLN A 77 10.02 10.86 7.49
CA GLN A 77 8.58 10.62 7.39
C GLN A 77 8.08 9.77 8.56
N ALA A 78 8.79 8.71 8.96
CA ALA A 78 8.40 7.89 10.10
C ALA A 78 8.25 8.71 11.40
N ILE A 79 9.21 9.60 11.67
CA ILE A 79 9.17 10.50 12.83
C ILE A 79 7.97 11.46 12.73
N TYR A 80 7.79 12.10 11.57
CA TYR A 80 6.70 13.02 11.33
C TYR A 80 5.32 12.35 11.48
N ASP A 81 5.12 11.19 10.86
CA ASP A 81 3.85 10.44 10.91
C ASP A 81 3.54 9.98 12.34
N LYS A 82 4.56 9.58 13.11
CA LYS A 82 4.41 9.30 14.54
C LYS A 82 3.92 10.52 15.31
N GLU A 83 4.47 11.70 15.03
CA GLU A 83 4.02 12.96 15.63
C GLU A 83 2.59 13.32 15.24
N GLN A 84 2.13 12.90 14.04
CA GLN A 84 0.74 13.07 13.61
C GLN A 84 -0.21 12.00 14.20
N GLY A 85 0.30 11.04 14.98
CA GLY A 85 -0.51 10.05 15.70
C GLY A 85 -0.64 8.69 15.02
N ALA A 86 0.27 8.34 14.10
CA ALA A 86 0.34 6.99 13.54
C ALA A 86 0.50 5.92 14.65
N ASP A 87 -0.33 4.87 14.58
CA ASP A 87 -0.25 3.71 15.47
C ASP A 87 0.73 2.65 14.96
N ILE A 88 0.77 2.48 13.63
CA ILE A 88 1.62 1.51 12.94
C ILE A 88 2.33 2.22 11.80
N ILE A 89 3.64 1.99 11.68
CA ILE A 89 4.46 2.53 10.59
C ILE A 89 5.00 1.39 9.74
N VAL A 90 4.61 1.39 8.47
CA VAL A 90 5.10 0.48 7.43
C VAL A 90 6.29 1.11 6.74
N ALA A 91 7.46 0.51 6.92
CA ALA A 91 8.69 0.85 6.22
C ALA A 91 8.76 0.07 4.91
N GLN A 92 8.53 0.74 3.78
CA GLN A 92 8.54 0.11 2.46
C GLN A 92 9.95 0.09 1.87
N GLY A 93 10.49 -1.09 1.60
CA GLY A 93 11.75 -1.26 0.87
C GLY A 93 11.62 -1.05 -0.64
N SER A 94 12.74 -0.76 -1.32
CA SER A 94 12.80 -0.57 -2.77
C SER A 94 12.42 -1.82 -3.58
N GLU A 95 12.51 -3.00 -2.97
CA GLU A 95 12.15 -4.28 -3.57
C GLU A 95 10.64 -4.54 -3.64
N ALA A 96 9.82 -3.71 -2.98
CA ALA A 96 8.37 -3.78 -3.10
C ALA A 96 7.91 -3.54 -4.54
N GLY A 97 6.92 -4.32 -5.00
CA GLY A 97 6.22 -4.07 -6.25
C GLY A 97 5.33 -2.82 -6.18
N GLY A 98 4.97 -2.28 -7.35
CA GLY A 98 4.16 -1.06 -7.44
C GLY A 98 4.93 0.21 -7.06
N HIS A 99 4.19 1.26 -6.69
CA HIS A 99 4.80 2.55 -6.34
C HIS A 99 5.65 2.47 -5.08
N GLY A 100 6.78 3.15 -5.12
CA GLY A 100 7.74 3.20 -4.03
C GLY A 100 8.87 4.19 -4.32
N ALA A 101 9.84 4.24 -3.44
CA ALA A 101 11.04 5.06 -3.59
C ALA A 101 12.32 4.22 -3.55
N ASN A 102 13.47 4.88 -3.63
CA ASN A 102 14.77 4.24 -3.85
C ASN A 102 15.46 3.73 -2.57
N ARG A 103 14.82 3.79 -1.39
CA ARG A 103 15.42 3.40 -0.11
C ARG A 103 14.40 2.70 0.78
N GLY A 104 14.87 1.72 1.55
CA GLY A 104 14.17 1.19 2.72
C GLY A 104 14.60 1.91 4.00
N THR A 105 13.75 1.87 5.02
CA THR A 105 14.01 2.40 6.37
C THR A 105 14.04 1.27 7.40
N THR A 106 14.49 1.55 8.63
CA THR A 106 14.43 0.59 9.75
C THR A 106 12.96 0.27 10.07
N PRO A 107 12.50 -0.99 9.99
CA PRO A 107 11.08 -1.31 10.00
C PRO A 107 10.48 -1.45 11.41
N VAL A 108 9.31 -0.84 11.64
CA VAL A 108 8.36 -1.30 12.67
C VAL A 108 7.48 -2.39 12.06
N VAL A 109 6.92 -2.15 10.88
CA VAL A 109 6.39 -3.20 9.98
C VAL A 109 7.20 -3.20 8.69
N ALA A 110 7.81 -4.33 8.34
CA ALA A 110 8.65 -4.46 7.15
C ALA A 110 7.81 -4.76 5.90
N ALA A 111 8.13 -4.13 4.77
CA ALA A 111 7.46 -4.41 3.50
C ALA A 111 8.45 -4.47 2.33
N GLY A 112 8.14 -5.33 1.35
CA GLY A 112 8.92 -5.50 0.12
C GLY A 112 9.83 -6.74 0.14
N GLY A 113 9.73 -7.58 -0.89
CA GLY A 113 10.57 -8.78 -1.06
C GLY A 113 10.30 -9.93 -0.09
N ILE A 114 9.32 -9.81 0.81
CA ILE A 114 8.96 -10.86 1.79
C ILE A 114 7.95 -11.81 1.14
N CYS A 115 8.35 -13.06 0.93
CA CYS A 115 7.54 -14.05 0.20
C CYS A 115 7.31 -15.37 0.95
N ASP A 116 8.01 -15.61 2.06
CA ASP A 116 7.91 -16.85 2.83
C ASP A 116 8.24 -16.63 4.32
N GLY A 117 8.16 -17.71 5.10
CA GLY A 117 8.48 -17.68 6.54
C GLY A 117 9.92 -17.25 6.86
N ARG A 118 10.88 -17.40 5.93
CA ARG A 118 12.26 -16.96 6.14
C ARG A 118 12.35 -15.44 6.07
N GLY A 119 11.71 -14.83 5.08
CA GLY A 119 11.61 -13.38 4.97
C GLY A 119 10.94 -12.76 6.20
N ILE A 120 9.88 -13.40 6.70
CA ILE A 120 9.21 -13.00 7.95
C ILE A 120 10.18 -13.10 9.12
N ALA A 121 10.82 -14.26 9.34
CA ALA A 121 11.75 -14.46 10.45
C ALA A 121 12.92 -13.47 10.40
N ALA A 122 13.52 -13.24 9.22
CA ALA A 122 14.59 -12.27 9.04
C ALA A 122 14.13 -10.83 9.37
N SER A 123 12.92 -10.44 8.95
CA SER A 123 12.36 -9.12 9.26
C SER A 123 12.19 -8.94 10.77
N MET A 124 11.66 -9.95 11.46
CA MET A 124 11.49 -9.94 12.92
C MET A 124 12.84 -9.88 13.64
N MET A 125 13.85 -10.64 13.18
CA MET A 125 15.21 -10.61 13.72
C MET A 125 15.89 -9.24 13.57
N LEU A 126 15.56 -8.51 12.49
CA LEU A 126 16.03 -7.15 12.24
C LEU A 126 15.25 -6.08 13.04
N GLY A 127 14.30 -6.50 13.88
CA GLY A 127 13.56 -5.63 14.80
C GLY A 127 12.15 -5.24 14.36
N ALA A 128 11.65 -5.77 13.23
CA ALA A 128 10.26 -5.56 12.85
C ALA A 128 9.32 -6.26 13.85
N GLN A 129 8.15 -5.65 14.09
CA GLN A 129 7.05 -6.19 14.88
C GLN A 129 5.96 -6.82 14.02
N GLY A 130 6.10 -6.74 12.69
CA GLY A 130 5.21 -7.35 11.72
C GLY A 130 5.72 -7.18 10.29
N VAL A 131 4.99 -7.71 9.32
CA VAL A 131 5.28 -7.59 7.89
C VAL A 131 4.03 -7.17 7.10
N LEU A 132 4.22 -6.43 6.01
CA LEU A 132 3.20 -6.16 5.00
C LEU A 132 3.58 -6.88 3.71
N LEU A 133 2.68 -7.74 3.25
CA LEU A 133 2.85 -8.56 2.04
C LEU A 133 1.95 -8.00 0.94
N GLY A 134 2.52 -7.80 -0.26
CA GLY A 134 1.79 -7.30 -1.43
C GLY A 134 1.78 -8.34 -2.54
N THR A 135 2.80 -8.28 -3.40
CA THR A 135 2.97 -9.13 -4.59
C THR A 135 2.70 -10.63 -4.36
N LEU A 136 3.04 -11.16 -3.18
CA LEU A 136 2.74 -12.56 -2.82
C LEU A 136 1.24 -12.88 -2.93
N PHE A 137 0.37 -12.01 -2.45
CA PHE A 137 -1.08 -12.22 -2.52
C PHE A 137 -1.65 -12.08 -3.93
N CYS A 138 -0.96 -11.38 -4.83
CA CYS A 138 -1.36 -11.34 -6.24
C CYS A 138 -1.24 -12.72 -6.93
N ALA A 139 -0.41 -13.62 -6.39
CA ALA A 139 -0.24 -14.98 -6.90
C ALA A 139 -1.21 -16.00 -6.27
N SER A 140 -2.20 -15.56 -5.48
CA SER A 140 -3.19 -16.45 -4.88
C SER A 140 -4.34 -16.79 -5.85
N LEU A 141 -5.10 -17.84 -5.53
CA LEU A 141 -6.27 -18.26 -6.31
C LEU A 141 -7.39 -17.23 -6.25
N GLU A 142 -7.56 -16.58 -5.09
CA GLU A 142 -8.59 -15.58 -4.80
C GLU A 142 -8.31 -14.23 -5.45
N ALA A 143 -7.06 -13.93 -5.81
CA ALA A 143 -6.70 -12.67 -6.44
C ALA A 143 -7.45 -12.50 -7.77
N ASN A 144 -8.20 -11.41 -7.91
CA ASN A 144 -8.93 -11.10 -9.14
C ASN A 144 -8.02 -10.44 -10.18
N GLY A 145 -7.02 -11.18 -10.66
CA GLY A 145 -6.04 -10.73 -11.65
C GLY A 145 -6.13 -11.54 -12.95
N ILE A 146 -5.58 -10.99 -14.03
CA ILE A 146 -5.48 -11.70 -15.32
C ILE A 146 -4.58 -12.93 -15.14
N GLU A 147 -5.06 -14.12 -15.48
CA GLU A 147 -4.32 -15.38 -15.29
C GLU A 147 -2.94 -15.38 -15.96
N ALA A 148 -2.83 -14.78 -17.15
CA ALA A 148 -1.54 -14.61 -17.82
C ALA A 148 -0.56 -13.74 -17.02
N ALA A 149 -1.05 -12.71 -16.32
CA ALA A 149 -0.23 -11.85 -15.46
C ALA A 149 0.18 -12.58 -14.17
N LYS A 150 -0.70 -13.38 -13.57
CA LYS A 150 -0.35 -14.24 -12.42
C LYS A 150 0.70 -15.27 -12.79
N LYS A 151 0.55 -15.93 -13.94
CA LYS A 151 1.53 -16.88 -14.45
C LYS A 151 2.89 -16.21 -14.69
N LEU A 152 2.89 -15.05 -15.35
CA LEU A 152 4.11 -14.26 -15.54
C LEU A 152 4.75 -13.89 -14.20
N LEU A 153 3.96 -13.52 -13.21
CA LEU A 153 4.45 -13.19 -11.87
C LEU A 153 5.16 -14.38 -11.21
N ILE A 154 4.60 -15.59 -11.33
CA ILE A 154 5.17 -16.82 -10.78
C ILE A 154 6.45 -17.23 -11.53
N GLU A 155 6.49 -17.02 -12.85
CA GLU A 155 7.63 -17.38 -13.71
C GLU A 155 8.77 -16.34 -13.65
N SER A 156 8.50 -15.14 -13.13
CA SER A 156 9.48 -14.05 -13.06
C SER A 156 10.25 -14.02 -11.72
N ASN A 157 11.40 -13.38 -11.72
CA ASN A 157 12.17 -13.07 -10.51
C ASN A 157 12.44 -11.56 -10.37
N GLY A 158 13.14 -11.18 -9.29
CA GLY A 158 13.43 -9.78 -8.98
C GLY A 158 14.27 -9.05 -10.03
N ASP A 159 15.17 -9.73 -10.73
CA ASP A 159 16.07 -9.14 -11.73
C ASP A 159 15.34 -8.78 -13.03
N GLN A 160 14.20 -9.41 -13.25
CA GLN A 160 13.30 -9.16 -14.38
C GLN A 160 12.34 -8.00 -14.14
N THR A 161 12.61 -7.17 -13.13
CA THR A 161 11.79 -5.98 -12.84
C THR A 161 12.53 -4.69 -13.18
N ILE A 162 11.75 -3.64 -13.45
CA ILE A 162 12.24 -2.29 -13.70
C ILE A 162 11.43 -1.31 -12.87
N ARG A 163 12.10 -0.28 -12.34
CA ARG A 163 11.44 0.88 -11.74
C ARG A 163 11.37 2.00 -12.77
N SER A 164 10.17 2.44 -13.11
CA SER A 164 9.92 3.39 -14.19
C SER A 164 8.62 4.17 -13.98
N GLU A 165 8.55 5.37 -14.54
CA GLU A 165 7.33 6.19 -14.66
C GLU A 165 6.59 5.91 -15.98
N LEU A 166 7.14 5.06 -16.84
CA LEU A 166 6.58 4.75 -18.16
C LEU A 166 5.11 4.31 -18.09
N PHE A 167 4.77 3.44 -17.14
CA PHE A 167 3.41 2.95 -16.98
C PHE A 167 2.45 4.05 -16.52
N ASP A 168 2.90 4.93 -15.62
CA ASP A 168 2.12 6.06 -15.14
C ASP A 168 1.82 7.05 -16.29
N ILE A 169 2.81 7.32 -17.15
CA ILE A 169 2.65 8.19 -18.32
C ILE A 169 1.63 7.63 -19.30
N VAL A 170 1.69 6.32 -19.56
CA VAL A 170 0.75 5.65 -20.50
C VAL A 170 -0.67 5.62 -19.94
N ASP A 171 -0.82 5.35 -18.65
CA ASP A 171 -2.12 5.29 -17.99
C ASP A 171 -2.68 6.68 -17.63
N GLY A 172 -1.90 7.75 -17.85
CA GLY A 172 -2.31 9.13 -17.59
C GLY A 172 -2.36 9.49 -16.10
N TYR A 173 -1.55 8.82 -15.27
CA TYR A 173 -1.44 9.10 -13.83
C TYR A 173 -0.27 10.03 -13.52
N ASP A 174 -0.55 11.15 -12.86
CA ASP A 174 0.45 12.14 -12.44
C ASP A 174 0.91 11.86 -11.00
N TRP A 175 1.71 10.80 -10.83
CA TRP A 175 2.26 10.45 -9.52
C TRP A 175 3.28 11.50 -9.05
N PRO A 176 3.17 12.00 -7.81
CA PRO A 176 4.12 12.97 -7.30
C PRO A 176 5.50 12.33 -7.09
N LYS A 177 6.55 13.10 -7.41
CA LYS A 177 7.93 12.73 -7.07
C LYS A 177 8.07 12.56 -5.54
N PRO A 178 8.90 11.62 -5.04
CA PRO A 178 9.85 10.79 -5.79
C PRO A 178 9.31 9.40 -6.16
N TYR A 179 8.00 9.20 -6.18
CA TYR A 179 7.42 7.87 -6.37
C TYR A 179 7.47 7.43 -7.84
N SER A 180 7.80 6.17 -8.06
CA SER A 180 7.76 5.50 -9.36
C SER A 180 7.33 4.05 -9.16
N ALA A 181 6.81 3.41 -10.20
CA ALA A 181 6.34 2.03 -10.12
C ALA A 181 7.45 1.02 -10.41
N ARG A 182 7.50 -0.08 -9.65
CA ARG A 182 8.27 -1.28 -9.99
C ARG A 182 7.37 -2.34 -10.58
N ALA A 183 7.66 -2.75 -11.82
CA ALA A 183 6.89 -3.74 -12.57
C ALA A 183 7.81 -4.75 -13.28
N ILE A 184 7.24 -5.86 -13.75
CA ILE A 184 7.95 -6.84 -14.58
C ILE A 184 8.28 -6.21 -15.93
N LYS A 185 9.54 -6.35 -16.37
CA LYS A 185 10.01 -5.91 -17.68
C LYS A 185 9.23 -6.64 -18.78
N ASN A 186 8.86 -5.89 -19.79
CA ASN A 186 8.25 -6.40 -21.01
C ASN A 186 8.80 -5.65 -22.23
N LYS A 187 8.43 -6.11 -23.43
CA LYS A 187 8.87 -5.50 -24.69
C LYS A 187 8.58 -4.00 -24.80
N PHE A 188 7.61 -3.48 -24.07
CA PHE A 188 7.28 -2.06 -24.07
C PHE A 188 8.23 -1.27 -23.17
N SER A 189 8.57 -1.79 -21.99
CA SER A 189 9.50 -1.15 -21.05
C SER A 189 10.98 -1.26 -21.41
N GLU A 190 11.32 -2.11 -22.37
CA GLU A 190 12.70 -2.37 -22.83
C GLU A 190 13.07 -1.59 -24.10
N GLN A 191 12.16 -0.76 -24.62
CA GLN A 191 12.39 0.09 -25.80
C GLN A 191 13.17 1.35 -25.48
#